data_AF-A0A8S3CU58-F1
#
_entry.id   AF-A0A8S3CU58-F1
#
_cell.length_a   1.000
_cell.length_b   1.000
_cell.length_c   1.000
_cell.angle_alpha   90.00
_cell.angle_beta   90.00
_cell.angle_gamma   90.00
#
_symmetry.space_group_name_H-M   'P 1'
#
loop_
_entity.id
_entity.type
_entity.pdbx_description
1 polymer ?
#
loop_
_entity_poly.entity_id
_entity_poly.type
_entity_poly.pdbx_seq_one_letter_code
_entity_poly.pdbx_strand_id
1 'polypeptide(L)' 'MLQSIFLAYPIDEHRYINVMTIAGSDPSGGAGLQADLKTFASLHCYGMTTITALTAQNTCGVDSI' A
#
# COMPACT_ATOMS: atom_id res chain seq x y z
N MET A 1 3.25 -43.15 -2.27
CA MET A 1 2.01 -42.96 -3.06
C MET A 1 0.93 -42.24 -2.23
N LEU A 2 1.23 -41.10 -1.60
CA LEU A 2 0.23 -40.26 -0.89
C LEU A 2 0.60 -38.76 -0.84
N GLN A 3 1.61 -38.29 -1.58
CA GLN A 3 2.01 -36.86 -1.64
C GLN A 3 1.54 -36.14 -2.92
N SER A 4 0.74 -36.81 -3.78
CA SER A 4 0.49 -36.34 -5.15
C SER A 4 -0.87 -35.68 -5.40
N ILE A 5 -1.75 -35.53 -4.39
CA ILE A 5 -3.11 -35.00 -4.58
C ILE A 5 -3.26 -33.52 -4.17
N PHE A 6 -2.28 -32.90 -3.51
CA PHE A 6 -2.38 -31.50 -3.05
C PHE A 6 -1.88 -30.44 -4.07
N LEU A 7 -1.37 -30.84 -5.24
CA LEU A 7 -0.69 -29.93 -6.20
C LEU A 7 -1.51 -29.53 -7.43
N ALA A 8 -2.80 -29.89 -7.51
CA ALA A 8 -3.60 -29.64 -8.73
C ALA A 8 -4.25 -28.25 -8.81
N TYR A 9 -4.13 -27.42 -7.77
CA TYR A 9 -4.47 -26.00 -7.85
C TYR A 9 -3.17 -25.21 -7.89
N PRO A 10 -2.86 -24.49 -8.99
CA PRO A 10 -1.83 -23.47 -8.93
C PRO A 10 -2.30 -22.42 -7.93
N ILE A 11 -1.75 -22.46 -6.71
CA ILE A 11 -1.72 -21.28 -5.86
C ILE A 11 -0.75 -20.35 -6.58
N ASP A 12 -1.27 -19.29 -7.19
CA ASP A 12 -0.42 -18.22 -7.69
C ASP A 12 0.26 -17.57 -6.48
N GLU A 13 1.47 -18.05 -6.15
CA GLU A 13 2.27 -17.61 -5.01
C GLU A 13 2.72 -16.14 -5.11
N HIS A 14 2.37 -15.45 -6.21
CA HIS A 14 2.74 -14.07 -6.48
C HIS A 14 1.56 -13.10 -6.57
N ARG A 15 0.36 -13.51 -6.15
CA ARG A 15 -0.80 -12.64 -6.21
C ARG A 15 -0.90 -11.72 -5.00
N TYR A 16 -0.23 -10.57 -5.08
CA TYR A 16 -0.45 -9.46 -4.14
C TYR A 16 -1.92 -9.02 -4.15
N ILE A 17 -2.49 -8.76 -2.97
CA ILE A 17 -3.81 -8.14 -2.87
C ILE A 17 -3.67 -6.67 -3.27
N ASN A 18 -4.45 -6.24 -4.25
CA ASN A 18 -4.46 -4.85 -4.71
C ASN A 18 -5.28 -3.99 -3.73
N VAL A 19 -4.67 -2.93 -3.20
CA VAL A 19 -5.32 -2.00 -2.28
C VAL A 19 -5.10 -0.57 -2.76
N MET A 20 -6.16 0.24 -2.70
CA MET A 20 -6.13 1.63 -3.15
C MET A 20 -6.40 2.58 -1.99
N THR A 21 -5.51 3.55 -1.82
CA THR A 21 -5.78 4.73 -0.98
C THR A 21 -6.27 5.90 -1.83
N ILE A 22 -7.15 6.71 -1.25
CA ILE A 22 -7.65 7.96 -1.80
C ILE A 22 -7.43 9.02 -0.72
N ALA A 23 -6.28 9.71 -0.79
CA ALA A 23 -5.80 10.55 0.29
C ALA A 23 -4.90 11.69 -0.21
N GLY A 24 -4.62 12.64 0.69
CA GLY A 24 -3.62 13.69 0.48
C GLY A 24 -2.19 13.17 0.59
N SER A 25 -1.26 13.86 -0.06
CA SER A 25 0.17 13.60 0.03
C SER A 25 0.78 14.28 1.25
N ASP A 26 1.54 13.54 2.04
CA ASP A 26 2.48 14.05 3.07
C ASP A 26 3.93 13.78 2.61
N PRO A 27 4.67 14.81 2.16
CA PRO A 27 6.07 14.66 1.73
C PRO A 27 7.02 14.13 2.80
N SER A 28 6.72 14.32 4.09
CA SER A 28 7.54 13.77 5.17
C SER A 28 7.39 12.26 5.33
N GLY A 29 6.30 11.71 4.78
CA GLY A 29 6.03 10.28 4.73
C GLY A 29 5.56 9.67 6.06
N GLY A 30 5.14 10.49 7.03
CA GLY A 30 4.61 10.03 8.31
C GLY A 30 3.09 9.79 8.30
N ALA A 31 2.38 10.44 7.37
CA ALA A 31 0.93 10.37 7.20
C ALA A 31 0.55 10.28 5.70
N GLY A 32 -0.72 10.50 5.41
CA GLY A 32 -1.26 10.54 4.04
C GLY A 32 -1.03 9.25 3.24
N LEU A 33 -1.10 9.38 1.92
CA LEU A 33 -0.93 8.25 1.01
C LEU A 33 0.44 7.56 1.15
N GLN A 34 1.48 8.28 1.60
CA GLN A 34 2.79 7.71 1.85
C GLN A 34 2.78 6.73 3.03
N ALA A 35 2.10 7.08 4.12
CA ALA A 35 1.92 6.16 5.25
C ALA A 35 1.05 4.96 4.84
N ASP A 36 -0.02 5.20 4.07
CA ASP A 36 -0.88 4.13 3.55
C ASP A 36 -0.09 3.13 2.70
N LEU A 37 0.73 3.59 1.76
CA LEU A 37 1.56 2.72 0.91
C LEU A 37 2.60 1.94 1.73
N LYS A 38 3.18 2.55 2.78
CA LYS A 38 4.07 1.83 3.72
C LYS A 38 3.32 0.73 4.46
N THR A 39 2.08 1.01 4.89
CA THR A 39 1.22 0.01 5.52
C THR A 39 0.87 -1.11 4.54
N PHE A 40 0.50 -0.80 3.30
CA PHE A 40 0.21 -1.81 2.27
C PHE A 40 1.42 -2.69 2.00
N ALA A 41 2.62 -2.11 1.86
CA ALA A 41 3.85 -2.86 1.69
C ALA A 41 4.14 -3.78 2.90
N SER A 42 3.93 -3.30 4.12
CA SER A 42 4.11 -4.11 5.34
C SER A 42 3.12 -5.28 5.46
N LEU A 43 1.97 -5.18 4.80
CA LEU A 43 0.91 -6.19 4.78
C LEU A 43 0.95 -7.07 3.51
N HIS A 44 2.02 -7.02 2.72
CA HIS A 44 2.15 -7.77 1.47
C HIS A 44 1.02 -7.48 0.47
N CYS A 45 0.64 -6.20 0.35
CA CYS A 45 -0.32 -5.71 -0.63
C CYS A 45 0.36 -4.89 -1.73
N TYR A 46 -0.20 -4.93 -2.93
CA TYR A 46 0.17 -4.01 -4.00
C TYR A 46 -0.61 -2.70 -3.83
N GLY A 47 0.10 -1.66 -3.43
CA GLY A 47 -0.49 -0.35 -3.16
C GLY A 47 -0.70 0.51 -4.40
N MET A 48 -1.89 1.07 -4.53
CA MET A 48 -2.27 2.07 -5.54
C MET A 48 -2.74 3.34 -4.84
N THR A 49 -2.65 4.48 -5.50
CA THR A 49 -3.03 5.77 -4.91
C THR A 49 -3.80 6.65 -5.89
N THR A 50 -4.86 7.29 -5.40
CA THR A 50 -5.48 8.47 -6.01
C THR A 50 -5.19 9.67 -5.13
N ILE A 51 -4.47 10.66 -5.66
CA ILE A 51 -4.07 11.84 -4.91
C ILE A 51 -5.23 12.84 -4.86
N THR A 52 -5.69 13.21 -3.66
CA THR A 52 -6.75 14.22 -3.48
C THR A 52 -6.23 15.63 -3.28
N ALA A 53 -5.01 15.77 -2.73
CA ALA A 53 -4.35 17.05 -2.48
C ALA A 53 -2.83 16.85 -2.35
N LEU A 54 -2.07 17.90 -2.66
CA LEU A 54 -0.62 17.93 -2.48
C LEU A 54 -0.27 18.92 -1.38
N THR A 55 0.16 18.45 -0.21
CA THR A 55 0.50 19.35 0.91
C THR A 55 2.00 19.65 0.96
N ALA A 56 2.35 20.84 1.44
CA ALA A 56 3.65 21.10 2.03
C ALA A 56 3.55 20.75 3.52
N GLN A 57 3.92 19.52 3.87
CA GLN A 57 3.85 19.00 5.23
C GLN A 57 5.21 18.48 5.70
N ASN A 58 5.50 18.69 6.98
CA ASN A 58 6.61 18.08 7.70
C ASN A 58 6.16 17.64 9.10
N THR A 59 7.08 17.08 9.89
CA THR A 59 6.76 16.56 11.23
C THR A 59 6.36 17.64 12.24
N CYS A 60 6.53 18.93 11.90
CA CYS A 60 6.14 20.06 12.74
C CYS A 60 4.77 20.65 12.35
N GLY A 61 4.19 20.29 11.19
CA GLY A 61 2.90 20.81 10.75
C GLY A 61 2.73 20.87 9.23
N VAL A 62 1.67 21.57 8.80
CA VAL A 62 1.29 21.80 7.40
C VAL A 62 1.40 23.29 7.09
N ASP A 63 2.14 23.62 6.04
CA ASP A 63 2.36 25.01 5.61
C ASP A 63 1.37 25.43 4.51
N SER A 64 1.04 24.51 3.59
CA SER A 64 0.12 24.75 2.48
C SER A 64 -0.47 23.45 1.90
N ILE A 65 -1.50 23.60 1.06
CA ILE A 65 -2.22 22.51 0.36
C ILE A 65 -2.43 22.83 -1.12
#